data_AF-A0A9Q8ME13-F1
#
_entry.id   AF-A0A9Q8ME13-F1
#
_cell.length_a   1.000
_cell.length_b   1.000
_cell.length_c   1.000
_cell.angle_alpha   90.00
_cell.angle_beta   90.00
_cell.angle_gamma   90.00
#
_symmetry.space_group_name_H-M   'P 1'
#
loop_
_entity.id
_entity.type
_entity.pdbx_description
1 polymer ?
#
loop_
_entity_poly.entity_id
_entity_poly.type
_entity_poly.pdbx_seq_one_letter_code
_entity_poly.pdbx_strand_id
1 'polypeptide(L)'
;MQWFCLSGGGSSNTNLSAVQKIAKDAQIAADIAKATADSNRNNINALQEADKLNVKYNADKSAVALAGTGGSKITNLKDGTVSATSTEAVNGKQLFGVQTIANTAKTTADGARTAATAAQTTATAAQNTANAANSTAN
;
A
#
# COMPACT_ATOMS: atom_id res chain seq x y z
N MET A 1 0.15 -102.06 2.32
CA MET A 1 -0.47 -100.70 2.39
C MET A 1 0.52 -99.81 3.10
N GLN A 2 0.77 -98.60 2.60
CA GLN A 2 0.99 -97.33 3.33
C GLN A 2 1.33 -96.29 2.25
N TRP A 3 0.29 -95.54 1.88
CA TRP A 3 0.31 -94.50 0.87
C TRP A 3 0.91 -93.26 1.54
N PHE A 4 2.13 -92.87 1.15
CA PHE A 4 2.75 -91.65 1.65
C PHE A 4 2.05 -90.46 1.00
N CYS A 5 1.24 -89.74 1.79
CA CYS A 5 0.70 -88.46 1.38
C CYS A 5 1.90 -87.49 1.22
N LEU A 6 2.26 -87.14 -0.02
CA LEU A 6 3.13 -85.99 -0.28
C LEU A 6 2.40 -84.76 0.25
N SER A 7 2.85 -84.24 1.38
CA SER A 7 2.50 -82.90 1.82
C SER A 7 3.04 -81.92 0.78
N GLY A 8 2.15 -81.50 -0.13
CA GLY A 8 2.39 -80.42 -1.07
C GLY A 8 2.59 -79.11 -0.32
N GLY A 9 3.80 -78.91 0.21
CA GLY A 9 4.26 -77.63 0.72
C GLY A 9 4.40 -76.69 -0.45
N GLY A 10 3.42 -75.81 -0.64
CA GLY A 10 3.48 -74.72 -1.61
C GLY A 10 4.71 -73.86 -1.34
N SER A 11 5.79 -74.11 -2.07
CA SER A 11 6.98 -73.27 -2.03
C SER A 11 6.60 -71.97 -2.72
N SER A 12 6.26 -70.95 -1.94
CA SER A 12 6.23 -69.56 -2.42
C SER A 12 7.57 -69.30 -3.08
N ASN A 13 7.56 -69.15 -4.41
CA ASN A 13 8.75 -68.78 -5.17
C ASN A 13 9.26 -67.46 -4.59
N THR A 14 10.42 -67.50 -3.94
CA THR A 14 11.02 -66.37 -3.20
C THR A 14 11.29 -65.15 -4.09
N ASN A 15 11.37 -65.34 -5.40
CA ASN A 15 11.47 -64.26 -6.38
C ASN A 15 10.17 -63.45 -6.50
N LEU A 16 9.00 -64.08 -6.33
CA LEU A 16 7.69 -63.41 -6.45
C LEU A 16 7.43 -62.43 -5.29
N SER A 17 7.76 -62.83 -4.07
CA SER A 17 7.60 -61.98 -2.88
C SER A 17 8.54 -60.76 -2.90
N ALA A 18 9.77 -60.92 -3.42
CA ALA A 18 10.72 -59.82 -3.60
C ALA A 18 10.21 -58.79 -4.63
N VAL A 19 9.70 -59.26 -5.78
CA VAL A 19 9.10 -58.40 -6.80
C VAL A 19 7.90 -57.62 -6.25
N GLN A 20 7.05 -58.27 -5.45
CA GLN A 20 5.91 -57.61 -4.81
C GLN A 20 6.32 -56.52 -3.81
N LYS A 21 7.42 -56.72 -3.06
CA LYS A 21 7.93 -55.70 -2.14
C LYS A 21 8.45 -54.48 -2.90
N ILE A 22 9.23 -54.69 -3.96
CA ILE A 22 9.76 -53.61 -4.80
C ILE A 22 8.62 -52.79 -5.41
N ALA A 23 7.54 -53.44 -5.87
CA ALA A 23 6.38 -52.74 -6.41
C ALA A 23 5.68 -51.84 -5.37
N LYS A 24 5.56 -52.31 -4.11
CA LYS A 24 5.02 -51.48 -3.01
C LYS A 24 5.93 -50.31 -2.68
N ASP A 25 7.24 -50.54 -2.60
CA ASP A 25 8.22 -49.49 -2.34
C ASP A 25 8.19 -48.41 -3.43
N ALA A 26 8.05 -48.82 -4.71
CA ALA A 26 7.87 -47.91 -5.84
C ALA A 26 6.56 -47.12 -5.76
N GLN A 27 5.46 -47.75 -5.36
CA GLN A 27 4.17 -47.06 -5.16
C GLN A 27 4.26 -46.03 -4.03
N ILE A 28 4.85 -46.39 -2.88
CA ILE A 28 5.06 -45.47 -1.76
C ILE A 28 5.92 -44.28 -2.20
N ALA A 29 6.98 -44.51 -2.96
CA ALA A 29 7.80 -43.44 -3.50
C ALA A 29 7.00 -42.51 -4.43
N ALA A 30 6.12 -43.05 -5.28
CA ALA A 30 5.23 -42.27 -6.13
C ALA A 30 4.22 -41.46 -5.31
N ASP A 31 3.65 -42.04 -4.25
CA ASP A 31 2.69 -41.37 -3.37
C ASP A 31 3.35 -40.22 -2.58
N ILE A 32 4.57 -40.43 -2.09
CA ILE A 32 5.38 -39.38 -1.43
C ILE A 32 5.67 -38.25 -2.42
N ALA A 33 6.15 -38.57 -3.63
CA ALA A 33 6.43 -37.57 -4.66
C ALA A 33 5.17 -36.75 -5.00
N LYS A 34 4.02 -37.42 -5.11
CA LYS A 34 2.72 -36.76 -5.31
C LYS A 34 2.35 -35.85 -4.14
N ALA A 35 2.48 -36.32 -2.90
CA ALA A 35 2.18 -35.53 -1.71
C ALA A 35 3.07 -34.28 -1.63
N THR A 36 4.37 -34.40 -1.94
CA THR A 36 5.30 -33.26 -2.03
C THR A 36 4.86 -32.29 -3.13
N ALA A 37 4.49 -32.77 -4.32
CA ALA A 37 4.03 -31.93 -5.42
C ALA A 37 2.73 -31.18 -5.09
N ASP A 38 1.79 -31.84 -4.41
CA ASP A 38 0.54 -31.21 -3.96
C ASP A 38 0.81 -30.15 -2.88
N SER A 39 1.72 -30.41 -1.94
CA SER A 39 2.17 -29.41 -0.96
C SER A 39 2.80 -28.20 -1.63
N ASN A 40 3.70 -28.41 -2.59
CA ASN A 40 4.33 -27.34 -3.35
C ASN A 40 3.30 -26.51 -4.12
N ARG A 41 2.31 -27.15 -4.75
CA ARG A 41 1.22 -26.44 -5.44
C ARG A 41 0.44 -25.55 -4.47
N ASN A 42 0.10 -26.06 -3.29
CA ASN A 42 -0.61 -25.29 -2.27
C ASN A 42 0.21 -24.09 -1.80
N ASN A 43 1.51 -24.27 -1.57
CA ASN A 43 2.42 -23.20 -1.20
C ASN A 43 2.52 -22.13 -2.30
N ILE A 44 2.64 -22.54 -3.57
CA ILE A 44 2.69 -21.61 -4.72
C ILE A 44 1.40 -20.80 -4.81
N ASN A 45 0.24 -21.45 -4.68
CA ASN A 45 -1.05 -20.75 -4.72
C ASN A 45 -1.16 -19.73 -3.58
N ALA A 46 -0.75 -20.10 -2.36
CA ALA A 46 -0.76 -19.18 -1.21
C ALA A 46 0.13 -17.95 -1.45
N LEU A 47 1.30 -18.14 -2.05
CA LEU A 47 2.20 -17.04 -2.42
C LEU A 47 1.62 -16.16 -3.52
N GLN A 48 0.95 -16.74 -4.52
CA GLN A 48 0.29 -15.98 -5.59
C GLN A 48 -0.86 -15.13 -5.05
N GLU A 49 -1.65 -15.65 -4.10
CA GLU A 49 -2.71 -14.86 -3.46
C GLU A 49 -2.15 -13.73 -2.58
N ALA A 50 -1.08 -13.99 -1.83
CA ALA A 50 -0.40 -12.95 -1.07
C ALA A 50 0.20 -11.87 -1.99
N ASP A 51 0.74 -12.26 -3.15
CA ASP A 51 1.37 -11.35 -4.10
C ASP A 51 0.39 -10.30 -4.66
N LYS A 52 -0.88 -10.68 -4.83
CA LYS A 52 -1.95 -9.78 -5.29
C LYS A 52 -2.23 -8.62 -4.31
N LEU A 53 -1.89 -8.79 -3.03
CA LEU A 53 -2.10 -7.77 -1.99
C LEU A 53 -0.89 -6.85 -1.79
N ASN A 54 0.26 -7.19 -2.39
CA ASN A 54 1.48 -6.40 -2.26
C ASN A 54 1.43 -5.12 -3.11
N VAL A 55 2.10 -4.08 -2.63
CA VAL A 55 2.34 -2.86 -3.39
C VAL A 55 3.42 -3.11 -4.45
N LYS A 56 3.20 -2.66 -5.69
CA LYS A 56 4.08 -2.94 -6.84
C LYS A 56 4.61 -1.65 -7.47
N TYR A 57 5.82 -1.75 -8.01
CA TYR A 57 6.38 -0.77 -8.93
C TYR A 57 5.81 -0.95 -10.34
N ASN A 58 5.82 0.12 -11.13
CA ASN A 58 5.69 0.03 -12.58
C ASN A 58 6.97 -0.57 -13.22
N ALA A 59 6.91 -0.90 -14.52
CA ALA A 59 7.94 -1.69 -15.20
C ALA A 59 9.35 -1.05 -15.17
N ASP A 60 9.43 0.28 -15.27
CA ASP A 60 10.67 1.07 -15.22
C ASP A 60 11.05 1.50 -13.79
N LYS A 61 10.25 1.15 -12.78
CA LYS A 61 10.43 1.48 -11.36
C LYS A 61 10.43 2.98 -11.05
N SER A 62 9.82 3.79 -11.92
CA SER A 62 9.66 5.23 -11.70
C SER A 62 8.51 5.57 -10.75
N ALA A 63 7.56 4.65 -10.54
CA ALA A 63 6.39 4.88 -9.71
C ALA A 63 5.89 3.63 -8.98
N VAL A 64 5.19 3.87 -7.88
CA VAL A 64 4.42 2.87 -7.13
C VAL A 64 2.94 3.14 -7.36
N ALA A 65 2.19 2.11 -7.75
CA ALA A 65 0.74 2.23 -7.96
C ALA A 65 -0.04 1.65 -6.77
N LEU A 66 -0.99 2.41 -6.25
CA LEU A 66 -1.94 1.96 -5.22
C LEU A 66 -3.29 1.69 -5.89
N ALA A 67 -3.73 0.43 -5.89
CA ALA A 67 -4.86 -0.04 -6.70
C ALA A 67 -6.21 -0.11 -5.95
N GLY A 68 -6.31 0.48 -4.75
CA GLY A 68 -7.57 0.50 -4.00
C GLY A 68 -8.66 1.29 -4.75
N THR A 69 -9.89 0.77 -4.78
CA THR A 69 -11.04 1.46 -5.36
C THR A 69 -11.29 2.78 -4.65
N GLY A 70 -11.18 3.91 -5.36
CA GLY A 70 -11.26 5.26 -4.76
C GLY A 70 -9.96 5.76 -4.13
N GLY A 71 -8.85 5.05 -4.34
CA GLY A 71 -7.52 5.36 -3.80
C GLY A 71 -7.16 4.55 -2.55
N SER A 72 -5.96 4.79 -2.01
CA SER A 72 -5.48 4.15 -0.78
C SER A 72 -4.81 5.17 0.13
N LYS A 73 -4.97 5.00 1.44
CA LYS A 73 -4.29 5.84 2.43
C LYS A 73 -2.92 5.25 2.75
N ILE A 74 -1.89 6.10 2.79
CA ILE A 74 -0.60 5.79 3.40
C ILE A 74 -0.60 6.44 4.79
N THR A 75 -0.50 5.64 5.84
CA THR A 75 -0.59 6.12 7.23
C THR A 75 0.71 5.81 7.99
N ASN A 76 0.80 6.28 9.24
CA ASN A 76 1.97 6.09 10.11
C ASN A 76 3.28 6.65 9.51
N LEU A 77 3.16 7.72 8.72
CA LEU A 77 4.29 8.42 8.14
C LEU A 77 4.87 9.38 9.19
N LYS A 78 6.15 9.18 9.54
CA LYS A 78 6.92 10.14 10.34
C LYS A 78 7.00 11.47 9.60
N ASP A 79 7.09 12.58 10.34
CA ASP A 79 7.27 13.92 9.75
C ASP A 79 8.48 13.90 8.80
N GLY A 80 8.24 14.21 7.52
CA GLY A 80 9.28 14.30 6.50
C GLY A 80 10.07 15.59 6.62
N THR A 81 11.32 15.57 6.21
CA THR A 81 12.19 16.74 6.18
C THR A 81 11.69 17.70 5.11
N VAL A 82 11.45 18.96 5.48
CA VAL A 82 11.04 20.01 4.53
C VAL A 82 12.27 20.86 4.20
N SER A 83 12.89 20.56 3.06
CA SER A 83 14.07 21.27 2.53
C SER A 83 14.07 21.23 1.01
N ALA A 84 14.88 22.07 0.36
CA ALA A 84 14.95 22.17 -1.10
C ALA A 84 15.41 20.88 -1.81
N THR A 85 16.06 19.97 -1.09
CA THR A 85 16.63 18.73 -1.63
C THR A 85 15.94 17.47 -1.11
N SER A 86 14.91 17.61 -0.27
CA SER A 86 14.23 16.45 0.33
C SER A 86 13.43 15.66 -0.70
N THR A 87 13.49 14.33 -0.59
CA THR A 87 12.65 13.38 -1.34
C THR A 87 11.69 12.63 -0.42
N GLU A 88 11.53 13.09 0.82
CA GLU A 88 10.67 12.46 1.81
C GLU A 88 9.21 12.88 1.59
N ALA A 89 8.29 11.94 1.80
CA ALA A 89 6.87 12.28 1.83
C ALA A 89 6.53 13.09 3.08
N VAL A 90 5.62 14.06 2.94
CA VAL A 90 5.08 14.82 4.07
C VAL A 90 3.75 14.24 4.53
N ASN A 91 3.47 14.29 5.83
CA ASN A 91 2.22 13.81 6.38
C ASN A 91 1.18 14.93 6.56
N GLY A 92 -0.04 14.55 6.96
CA GLY A 92 -1.14 15.50 7.17
C GLY A 92 -0.89 16.52 8.28
N LYS A 93 -0.15 16.17 9.34
CA LYS A 93 0.20 17.10 10.43
C LYS A 93 1.03 18.27 9.90
N GLN A 94 2.01 17.99 9.04
CA GLN A 94 2.85 19.03 8.44
C GLN A 94 2.05 19.94 7.51
N LEU A 95 1.21 19.38 6.64
CA LEU A 95 0.34 20.16 5.75
C LEU A 95 -0.67 21.02 6.54
N PHE A 96 -1.19 20.50 7.65
CA PHE A 96 -2.08 21.25 8.55
C PHE A 96 -1.38 22.46 9.19
N GLY A 97 -0.10 22.33 9.55
CA GLY A 97 0.71 23.45 10.01
C GLY A 97 0.80 24.57 8.97
N VAL A 98 1.04 24.21 7.70
CA VAL A 98 1.08 25.18 6.59
C VAL A 98 -0.29 25.83 6.37
N GLN A 99 -1.38 25.05 6.38
CA GLN A 99 -2.75 25.57 6.26
C GLN A 99 -3.06 26.59 7.35
N THR A 100 -2.62 26.33 8.58
CA THR A 100 -2.80 27.25 9.72
C THR A 100 -2.11 28.59 9.46
N ILE A 101 -0.84 28.56 9.04
CA ILE A 101 -0.07 29.76 8.71
C ILE A 101 -0.75 30.56 7.57
N ALA A 102 -1.20 29.87 6.53
CA ALA A 102 -1.87 30.49 5.40
C ALA A 102 -3.18 31.19 5.81
N ASN A 103 -3.98 30.57 6.68
CA ASN A 103 -5.21 31.15 7.20
C ASN A 103 -4.95 32.38 8.08
N THR A 104 -3.91 32.35 8.92
CA THR A 104 -3.47 33.51 9.70
C THR A 104 -3.07 34.65 8.77
N ALA A 105 -2.23 34.40 7.76
CA ALA A 105 -1.81 35.41 6.81
C ALA A 105 -2.99 36.03 6.06
N LYS A 106 -3.97 35.21 5.63
CA LYS A 106 -5.21 35.68 5.01
C LYS A 106 -5.96 36.64 5.94
N THR A 107 -6.11 36.27 7.21
CA THR A 107 -6.82 37.07 8.21
C THR A 107 -6.14 38.43 8.43
N THR A 108 -4.81 38.43 8.55
CA THR A 108 -4.03 39.67 8.64
C THR A 108 -4.21 40.56 7.40
N ALA A 109 -4.18 39.97 6.20
CA ALA A 109 -4.39 40.70 4.95
C ALA A 109 -5.80 41.31 4.85
N ASP A 110 -6.84 40.57 5.26
CA ASP A 110 -8.22 41.07 5.31
C ASP A 110 -8.37 42.24 6.28
N GLY A 111 -7.70 42.18 7.44
CA GLY A 111 -7.63 43.30 8.39
C GLY A 111 -6.95 44.53 7.79
N ALA A 112 -5.78 44.35 7.16
CA ALA A 112 -5.06 45.44 6.50
C ALA A 112 -5.89 46.09 5.38
N ARG A 113 -6.57 45.29 4.56
CA ARG A 113 -7.48 45.78 3.51
C ARG A 113 -8.65 46.59 4.09
N THR A 114 -9.21 46.14 5.19
CA THR A 114 -10.29 46.86 5.89
C THR A 114 -9.81 48.22 6.37
N ALA A 115 -8.64 48.26 7.02
CA ALA A 115 -8.03 49.50 7.49
C ALA A 115 -7.71 50.46 6.32
N ALA A 116 -7.16 49.95 5.21
CA ALA A 116 -6.88 50.75 4.02
C ALA A 116 -8.16 51.34 3.41
N THR A 117 -9.23 50.55 3.31
CA THR A 117 -10.54 51.02 2.84
C THR A 117 -11.11 52.13 3.74
N ALA A 118 -10.99 51.98 5.06
CA ALA A 118 -11.43 52.99 6.01
C ALA A 118 -10.62 54.29 5.85
N ALA A 119 -9.29 54.19 5.74
CA ALA A 119 -8.41 55.33 5.51
C ALA A 119 -8.75 56.05 4.19
N GLN A 120 -8.99 55.31 3.11
CA GLN A 120 -9.41 55.88 1.82
C GLN A 120 -10.73 56.64 1.96
N THR A 121 -11.68 56.11 2.73
CA THR A 121 -12.98 56.75 2.98
C THR A 121 -12.80 58.07 3.73
N THR A 122 -11.99 58.08 4.79
CA THR A 122 -11.68 59.30 5.55
C THR A 122 -10.97 60.34 4.69
N ALA A 123 -10.01 59.93 3.86
CA ALA A 123 -9.30 60.83 2.95
C ALA A 123 -10.26 61.49 1.93
N THR A 124 -11.15 60.70 1.34
CA THR A 124 -12.19 61.22 0.43
C THR A 124 -13.12 62.22 1.12
N ALA A 125 -13.53 61.93 2.36
CA ALA A 125 -14.37 62.84 3.14
C ALA A 125 -13.67 64.18 3.43
N ALA A 126 -12.40 64.12 3.85
CA ALA A 126 -11.59 65.31 4.11
C ALA A 126 -11.42 66.17 2.83
N GLN A 127 -11.18 65.53 1.68
CA GLN A 127 -11.08 66.21 0.39
C GLN A 127 -12.37 66.96 0.03
N ASN A 128 -13.53 66.32 0.23
CA ASN A 128 -14.82 66.95 -0.04
C ASN A 128 -15.07 68.16 0.85
N THR A 129 -14.76 68.06 2.15
CA THR A 129 -14.85 69.20 3.08
C THR A 129 -13.94 70.35 2.65
N ALA A 130 -12.70 70.07 2.26
CA ALA A 130 -11.76 71.09 1.78
C ALA A 130 -12.28 71.79 0.51
N ASN A 131 -12.82 71.03 -0.44
CA ASN A 131 -13.42 71.60 -1.66
C ASN A 131 -14.62 72.50 -1.35
N ALA A 132 -15.51 72.08 -0.44
CA ALA A 132 -16.66 72.88 -0.04
C ALA A 132 -16.27 74.20 0.65
N ALA A 133 -15.24 74.15 1.51
CA ALA A 133 -14.69 75.34 2.15
C ALA A 133 -14.12 76.33 1.12
N ASN A 134 -13.37 75.83 0.13
CA ASN A 134 -12.82 76.65 -0.94
C ASN A 134 -13.91 77.30 -1.82
N SER A 135 -15.00 76.58 -2.10
CA SER A 135 -16.14 77.13 -2.85
C SER A 135 -16.93 78.19 -2.08
N THR A 136 -16.86 78.20 -0.74
CA THR A 136 -17.54 79.21 0.09
C THR A 136 -16.70 80.48 0.24
N ALA A 137 -15.38 80.37 0.10
CA ALA A 137 -14.44 81.47 0.27
C ALA A 137 -14.27 82.35 -0.98
N ASN A 138 -14.59 81.83 -2.16
CA ASN A 138 -14.57 82.54 -3.45
C ASN A 138 -15.96 83.05 -3.80
#